data_AF-A0A7R9W0G7-F1
#
_entry.id   AF-A0A7R9W0G7-F1
#
_cell.length_a   1.000
_cell.length_b   1.000
_cell.length_c   1.000
_cell.angle_alpha   90.00
_cell.angle_beta   90.00
_cell.angle_gamma   90.00
#
_symmetry.space_group_name_H-M   'P 1'
#
loop_
_entity.id
_entity.type
_entity.pdbx_description
1 polymer ?
#
loop_
_entity_poly.entity_id
_entity_poly.type
_entity_poly.pdbx_seq_one_letter_code
_entity_poly.pdbx_strand_id
1 'polypeptide(L)'
;SSSGSRHIGAAAELPVDANQLLRDGTHESALVVRQAAKHDDAQPSIASSLPPVDLDTVYDVCVVGAGPAGMVLAAELGDRGLKVAVVGRDVPIVNNYGVWTDEWEEMGLGHTLECTWDDAVCYFGGEQVNVGRAYSRVSR
;
A
#
# COMPACT_ATOMS: atom_id res chain seq x y z
N SER A 1 7.68 11.69 42.55
CA SER A 1 7.74 13.04 41.96
C SER A 1 8.99 13.17 41.09
N SER A 2 8.91 14.01 40.05
CA SER A 2 9.83 14.23 38.90
C SER A 2 9.71 13.19 37.77
N SER A 3 8.79 13.30 36.82
CA SER A 3 8.69 14.33 35.75
C SER A 3 9.92 14.43 34.85
N GLY A 4 9.78 13.92 33.63
CA GLY A 4 10.26 14.59 32.42
C GLY A 4 11.42 13.94 31.67
N SER A 5 11.12 13.26 30.55
CA SER A 5 11.46 13.82 29.25
C SER A 5 10.63 13.17 28.15
N ARG A 6 10.12 14.02 27.26
CA ARG A 6 9.30 13.71 26.09
C ARG A 6 10.17 13.12 25.00
N HIS A 7 9.72 12.04 24.39
CA HIS A 7 10.00 11.80 22.97
C HIS A 7 8.67 11.55 22.28
N ILE A 8 8.08 12.66 21.82
CA ILE A 8 7.14 12.64 20.71
C ILE A 8 7.97 12.09 19.56
N GLY A 9 7.69 10.88 19.10
CA GLY A 9 8.23 10.35 17.86
C GLY A 9 7.63 11.17 16.74
N ALA A 10 8.20 12.36 16.50
CA ALA A 10 7.93 13.16 15.33
C ALA A 10 8.10 12.24 14.11
N ALA A 11 7.17 12.32 13.17
CA ALA A 11 7.38 11.83 11.82
C ALA A 11 8.67 12.47 11.32
N ALA A 12 9.78 11.76 11.43
CA ALA A 12 11.04 12.19 10.88
C ALA A 12 10.81 12.23 9.36
N GLU A 13 10.91 13.41 8.76
CA GLU A 13 11.08 13.50 7.32
C GLU A 13 12.37 12.73 7.00
N LEU A 14 12.18 11.52 6.48
CA LEU A 14 13.28 10.69 6.03
C LEU A 14 13.90 11.39 4.82
N PRO A 15 15.23 11.60 4.79
CA PRO A 15 15.92 12.06 3.59
C PRO A 15 15.52 11.18 2.40
N VAL A 16 15.52 11.75 1.19
CA VAL A 16 15.27 10.98 -0.05
C VAL A 16 16.16 9.73 -0.01
N ASP A 17 15.53 8.59 0.20
CA ASP A 17 16.21 7.33 0.42
C ASP A 17 16.87 6.94 -0.90
N ALA A 18 18.17 6.63 -0.88
CA ALA A 18 18.86 6.11 -2.06
C ALA A 18 18.14 4.87 -2.62
N ASN A 19 17.47 4.10 -1.77
CA ASN A 19 16.62 2.98 -2.19
C ASN A 19 15.36 3.44 -2.93
N GLN A 20 14.80 4.61 -2.59
CA GLN A 20 13.65 5.17 -3.30
C GLN A 20 14.04 5.55 -4.73
N LEU A 21 15.19 6.21 -4.91
CA LEU A 21 15.73 6.53 -6.24
C LEU A 21 16.03 5.28 -7.07
N LEU A 22 16.55 4.22 -6.44
CA LEU A 22 16.77 2.93 -7.12
C LEU A 22 15.45 2.25 -7.52
N ARG A 23 14.40 2.35 -6.71
CA ARG A 23 13.08 1.75 -6.98
C ARG A 23 12.32 2.47 -8.09
N ASP A 24 12.36 3.80 -8.07
CA ASP A 24 11.57 4.63 -9.00
C ASP A 24 12.17 4.61 -10.42
N GLY A 25 13.43 4.21 -10.55
CA GLY A 25 14.14 4.16 -11.82
C GLY A 25 14.32 5.56 -12.44
N THR A 26 14.85 5.61 -13.66
CA THR A 26 15.10 6.88 -14.36
C THR A 26 14.02 7.20 -15.40
N HIS A 27 13.58 6.21 -16.17
CA HIS A 27 12.72 6.41 -17.34
C HIS A 27 11.27 6.74 -16.96
N GLU A 28 10.76 6.11 -15.90
CA GLU A 28 9.38 6.25 -15.43
C GLU A 28 9.23 7.19 -14.22
N SER A 29 10.33 7.77 -13.73
CA SER A 29 10.38 8.61 -12.52
C SER A 29 9.34 9.73 -12.50
N ALA A 30 9.13 10.41 -13.64
CA ALA A 30 8.13 11.47 -13.77
C ALA A 30 6.69 10.94 -13.61
N LEU A 31 6.41 9.71 -14.07
CA LEU A 31 5.11 9.06 -13.88
C LEU A 31 4.92 8.64 -12.43
N VAL A 32 5.98 8.15 -11.77
CA VAL A 32 5.96 7.80 -10.34
C VAL A 32 5.66 9.03 -9.48
N VAL A 33 6.33 10.16 -9.74
CA VAL A 33 6.07 11.43 -9.02
C VAL A 33 4.64 11.90 -9.24
N ARG A 34 4.15 11.89 -10.48
CA ARG A 34 2.78 12.29 -10.80
C ARG A 34 1.75 11.40 -10.10
N GLN A 35 2.04 10.10 -10.02
CA GLN A 35 1.19 9.15 -9.32
C GLN A 35 1.21 9.41 -7.82
N ALA A 36 2.38 9.58 -7.20
CA ALA A 36 2.53 9.87 -5.77
C ALA A 36 1.82 11.17 -5.33
N ALA A 37 1.57 12.09 -6.26
CA ALA A 37 0.80 13.30 -6.02
C ALA A 37 -0.72 13.11 -6.06
N LYS A 38 -1.24 11.94 -6.45
CA LYS A 38 -2.67 11.63 -6.32
C LYS A 38 -3.00 11.55 -4.83
N HIS A 39 -3.97 12.36 -4.40
CA HIS A 39 -4.39 12.44 -3.01
C HIS A 39 -5.89 12.19 -2.92
N ASP A 40 -6.28 11.35 -1.96
CA ASP A 40 -7.66 11.20 -1.53
C ASP A 40 -7.79 11.89 -0.17
N ASP A 41 -8.38 13.10 -0.17
CA ASP A 41 -8.56 13.90 1.06
C ASP A 41 -9.44 13.20 2.10
N ALA A 42 -10.22 12.19 1.70
CA ALA A 42 -11.05 11.42 2.60
C ALA A 42 -10.30 10.23 3.24
N GLN A 43 -9.07 9.93 2.81
CA GLN A 43 -8.31 8.82 3.37
C GLN A 43 -7.79 9.17 4.78
N PRO A 44 -8.23 8.46 5.84
CA PRO A 44 -7.67 8.66 7.17
C PRO A 44 -6.23 8.15 7.23
N SER A 45 -5.42 8.75 8.10
CA SER A 45 -4.09 8.20 8.39
C SER A 45 -4.22 6.85 9.10
N ILE A 46 -3.24 5.97 8.92
CA ILE A 46 -3.20 4.66 9.58
C ILE A 46 -3.16 4.85 11.09
N ALA A 47 -2.37 5.81 11.58
CA ALA A 47 -2.25 6.10 13.01
C ALA A 47 -3.55 6.66 13.63
N SER A 48 -4.44 7.24 12.81
CA SER A 48 -5.76 7.67 13.27
C SER A 48 -6.77 6.52 13.36
N SER A 49 -6.54 5.43 12.62
CA SER A 49 -7.45 4.29 12.51
C SER A 49 -7.06 3.12 13.42
N LEU A 50 -5.77 2.97 13.74
CA LEU A 50 -5.24 1.89 14.54
C LEU A 50 -4.56 2.41 15.81
N PRO A 51 -4.68 1.70 16.94
CA PRO A 51 -3.91 2.02 18.13
C PRO A 51 -2.41 1.84 17.86
N PRO A 52 -1.54 2.64 18.51
CA PRO A 52 -0.10 2.42 18.43
C PRO A 52 0.26 1.04 18.97
N VAL A 53 1.29 0.43 18.39
CA VAL A 53 1.85 -0.85 18.86
C VAL A 53 2.39 -0.66 20.27
N ASP A 54 1.90 -1.47 21.21
CA ASP A 54 2.49 -1.60 22.54
C ASP A 54 3.78 -2.41 22.48
N LEU A 55 4.90 -1.81 22.89
CA LEU A 55 6.24 -2.41 22.84
C LEU A 55 6.48 -3.44 23.96
N ASP A 56 5.66 -3.44 25.00
CA ASP A 56 5.75 -4.41 26.10
C ASP A 56 4.90 -5.66 25.82
N THR A 57 4.11 -5.65 24.75
CA THR A 57 3.27 -6.78 24.32
C THR A 57 4.03 -7.73 23.40
N VAL A 58 3.95 -9.03 23.68
CA VAL A 58 4.35 -10.09 22.74
C VAL A 58 3.21 -10.33 21.74
N TYR A 59 3.52 -10.14 20.45
CA TYR A 59 2.60 -10.38 19.33
C TYR A 59 2.83 -11.77 18.73
N ASP A 60 1.76 -12.37 18.19
CA ASP A 60 1.83 -13.64 17.47
C ASP A 60 2.37 -13.42 16.04
N VAL A 61 2.03 -12.28 15.43
CA VAL A 61 2.42 -11.94 14.06
C VAL A 61 2.83 -10.47 13.96
N CYS A 62 3.88 -10.19 13.19
CA CYS A 62 4.26 -8.84 12.77
C CYS A 62 4.16 -8.74 11.25
N VAL A 63 3.26 -7.88 10.77
CA VAL A 63 3.08 -7.58 9.34
C VAL A 63 3.91 -6.34 9.01
N VAL A 64 4.92 -6.51 8.15
CA VAL A 64 5.75 -5.42 7.66
C VAL A 64 5.23 -4.95 6.31
N GLY A 65 4.64 -3.76 6.28
CA GLY A 65 4.00 -3.14 5.12
C GLY A 65 2.51 -2.88 5.34
N ALA A 66 2.14 -1.62 5.53
CA ALA A 66 0.75 -1.20 5.75
C ALA A 66 0.00 -0.84 4.44
N GLY A 67 0.31 -1.55 3.35
CA GLY A 67 -0.45 -1.45 2.10
C GLY A 67 -1.71 -2.33 2.13
N PRO A 68 -2.53 -2.33 1.06
CA PRO A 68 -3.79 -3.09 1.02
C PRO A 68 -3.64 -4.56 1.41
N ALA A 69 -2.63 -5.25 0.84
CA ALA A 69 -2.39 -6.66 1.15
C ALA A 69 -2.03 -6.90 2.62
N GLY A 70 -1.15 -6.07 3.20
CA GLY A 70 -0.75 -6.20 4.60
C GLY A 70 -1.88 -5.88 5.58
N MET A 71 -2.69 -4.87 5.26
CA MET A 71 -3.85 -4.50 6.07
C MET A 71 -4.94 -5.57 6.05
N VAL A 72 -5.25 -6.15 4.88
CA VAL A 72 -6.19 -7.27 4.77
C VAL A 72 -5.68 -8.49 5.55
N LEU A 73 -4.39 -8.84 5.40
CA LEU A 73 -3.79 -9.91 6.17
C LEU A 73 -3.91 -9.67 7.68
N ALA A 74 -3.59 -8.45 8.15
CA ALA A 74 -3.67 -8.11 9.56
C ALA A 74 -5.10 -8.20 10.11
N ALA A 75 -6.09 -7.72 9.34
CA ALA A 75 -7.51 -7.81 9.69
C ALA A 75 -7.96 -9.27 9.81
N GLU A 76 -7.69 -10.10 8.80
CA GLU A 76 -8.05 -11.51 8.78
C GLU A 76 -7.41 -12.33 9.91
N LEU A 77 -6.17 -12.00 10.29
CA LEU A 77 -5.49 -12.64 11.43
C LEU A 77 -6.07 -12.16 12.77
N GLY A 78 -6.42 -10.88 12.88
CA GLY A 78 -7.08 -10.30 14.05
C GLY A 78 -8.46 -10.91 14.29
N ASP A 79 -9.25 -11.12 13.24
CA ASP A 79 -10.57 -11.78 13.30
C ASP A 79 -10.47 -13.24 13.77
N ARG A 80 -9.30 -13.87 13.60
CA ARG A 80 -8.99 -15.21 14.12
C ARG A 80 -8.45 -15.19 15.57
N GLY A 81 -8.40 -14.02 16.19
CA GLY A 81 -7.99 -13.84 17.59
C GLY A 81 -6.49 -13.71 17.83
N LEU A 82 -5.68 -13.53 16.78
CA LEU A 82 -4.23 -13.34 16.93
C LEU A 82 -3.89 -11.90 17.30
N LYS A 83 -2.83 -11.73 18.10
CA LYS A 83 -2.22 -10.43 18.36
C LYS A 83 -1.32 -10.06 17.19
N VAL A 84 -1.75 -9.08 16.40
CA VAL A 84 -1.01 -8.65 15.20
C VAL A 84 -0.45 -7.24 15.40
N ALA A 85 0.84 -7.08 15.18
CA ALA A 85 1.46 -5.77 15.02
C ALA A 85 1.59 -5.46 13.53
N VAL A 86 1.28 -4.22 13.13
CA VAL A 86 1.50 -3.72 11.77
C VAL A 86 2.57 -2.65 11.81
N VAL A 87 3.61 -2.83 10.99
CA VAL A 87 4.70 -1.87 10.85
C VAL A 87 4.67 -1.31 9.44
N GLY A 88 4.47 -0.01 9.31
CA GLY A 88 4.42 0.68 8.03
C GLY A 88 4.63 2.18 8.19
N ARG A 89 4.85 2.86 7.06
CA ARG A 89 4.87 4.31 7.03
C ARG A 89 3.43 4.81 7.09
N ASP A 90 3.16 5.81 7.94
CA ASP A 90 1.88 6.51 7.95
C ASP A 90 1.84 7.54 6.84
N VAL A 91 1.66 7.06 5.61
CA VAL A 91 1.55 7.86 4.39
C VAL A 91 0.31 7.43 3.62
N PRO A 92 -0.32 8.32 2.83
CA PRO A 92 -1.47 7.95 2.01
C PRO A 92 -1.20 6.74 1.13
N ILE A 93 -2.19 5.86 1.02
CA ILE A 93 -2.12 4.68 0.14
C ILE A 93 -2.57 5.13 -1.23
N VAL A 94 -1.61 5.43 -2.09
CA VAL A 94 -1.88 5.81 -3.47
C VAL A 94 -2.04 4.55 -4.31
N ASN A 95 -3.27 4.22 -4.71
CA ASN A 95 -3.56 3.07 -5.56
C ASN A 95 -2.92 3.27 -6.93
N ASN A 96 -1.94 2.44 -7.27
CA ASN A 96 -1.29 2.39 -8.60
C ASN A 96 -1.19 0.96 -9.15
N TYR A 97 -1.80 -0.01 -8.47
CA TYR A 97 -1.81 -1.39 -8.90
C TYR A 97 -2.92 -1.62 -9.92
N GLY A 98 -2.66 -2.57 -10.81
CA GLY A 98 -3.68 -3.08 -11.69
C GLY A 98 -4.34 -4.33 -11.12
N VAL A 99 -5.54 -4.60 -11.60
CA VAL A 99 -6.40 -5.70 -11.17
C VAL A 99 -6.99 -6.37 -12.40
N TRP A 100 -7.33 -7.65 -12.29
CA TRP A 100 -8.15 -8.30 -13.30
C TRP A 100 -9.55 -7.71 -13.26
N THR A 101 -10.00 -7.21 -14.40
CA THR A 101 -11.20 -6.36 -14.48
C THR A 101 -12.44 -7.11 -14.00
N ASP A 102 -12.59 -8.33 -14.48
CA ASP A 102 -13.68 -9.25 -14.15
C ASP A 102 -13.71 -9.61 -12.65
N GLU A 103 -12.58 -9.96 -12.05
CA GLU A 103 -12.52 -10.24 -10.60
C GLU A 103 -12.92 -9.02 -9.77
N TRP A 104 -12.50 -7.83 -10.19
CA TRP A 104 -12.80 -6.59 -9.48
C TRP A 104 -14.28 -6.19 -9.59
N GLU A 105 -14.88 -6.45 -10.75
CA GLU A 105 -16.31 -6.27 -10.99
C GLU A 105 -17.15 -7.26 -10.17
N GLU A 106 -16.73 -8.53 -10.09
CA GLU A 106 -17.39 -9.56 -9.27
C GLU A 106 -17.39 -9.19 -7.78
N MET A 107 -16.36 -8.48 -7.30
CA MET A 107 -16.31 -7.95 -5.94
C MET A 107 -17.18 -6.69 -5.72
N GLY A 108 -17.86 -6.19 -6.76
CA GLY A 108 -18.63 -4.94 -6.70
C GLY A 108 -17.74 -3.69 -6.65
N LEU A 109 -16.45 -3.82 -6.95
CA LEU A 109 -15.46 -2.75 -6.91
C LEU A 109 -15.20 -2.12 -8.28
N GLY A 110 -16.01 -2.43 -9.31
CA GLY A 110 -15.85 -1.82 -10.64
C GLY A 110 -15.87 -0.29 -10.64
N HIS A 111 -16.55 0.34 -9.69
CA HIS A 111 -16.62 1.80 -9.54
C HIS A 111 -15.29 2.46 -9.12
N THR A 112 -14.23 1.68 -8.89
CA THR A 112 -12.88 2.17 -8.53
C THR A 112 -11.89 2.09 -9.68
N LEU A 113 -12.35 1.66 -10.85
CA LEU A 113 -11.49 1.47 -12.01
C LEU A 113 -11.36 2.79 -12.75
N GLU A 114 -10.12 3.20 -13.03
CA GLU A 114 -9.82 4.44 -13.74
C GLU A 114 -9.68 4.22 -15.25
N CYS A 115 -9.03 3.12 -15.60
CA CYS A 115 -8.65 2.80 -16.96
C CYS A 115 -8.62 1.28 -17.10
N THR A 116 -9.16 0.79 -18.20
CA THR A 116 -9.21 -0.63 -18.54
C THR A 116 -8.54 -0.82 -19.88
N TRP A 117 -7.71 -1.87 -19.97
CA TRP A 117 -7.12 -2.37 -21.20
C TRP A 117 -7.74 -3.74 -21.49
N ASP A 118 -8.11 -3.97 -22.74
CA ASP A 118 -8.78 -5.22 -23.15
C ASP A 118 -7.87 -6.45 -23.01
N ASP A 119 -6.55 -6.26 -22.95
CA ASP A 119 -5.57 -7.33 -22.80
C ASP A 119 -4.33 -6.89 -21.99
N ALA A 120 -3.72 -7.84 -21.30
CA ALA A 120 -2.43 -7.73 -20.65
C ALA A 120 -1.37 -8.51 -21.42
N VAL A 121 -0.12 -8.04 -21.35
CA VAL A 121 1.02 -8.69 -22.01
C VAL A 121 2.09 -9.04 -20.98
N CYS A 122 2.69 -10.21 -21.11
CA CYS A 122 3.84 -10.65 -20.31
C CYS A 122 5.04 -10.88 -21.24
N TYR A 123 6.24 -10.58 -20.75
CA TYR A 123 7.49 -10.84 -21.48
C TYR A 123 8.27 -11.95 -20.80
N PHE A 124 8.52 -13.04 -21.51
CA PHE A 124 9.31 -14.19 -21.03
C PHE A 124 10.54 -14.34 -21.92
N GLY A 125 11.74 -14.11 -21.37
CA GLY A 125 12.97 -14.18 -22.17
C GLY A 125 13.03 -13.19 -23.34
N GLY A 126 12.27 -12.09 -23.27
CA GLY A 126 12.14 -11.11 -24.35
C GLY A 126 11.01 -11.40 -25.35
N GLU A 127 10.35 -12.56 -25.26
CA GLU A 127 9.17 -12.87 -26.07
C GLU A 127 7.90 -12.36 -25.41
N GLN A 128 7.07 -11.68 -26.19
CA GLN A 128 5.76 -11.19 -25.75
C GLN A 128 4.71 -12.31 -25.80
N VAL A 129 3.95 -12.46 -24.73
CA VAL A 129 2.80 -13.36 -24.63
C VAL A 129 1.58 -12.54 -24.23
N ASN A 130 0.51 -12.60 -25.02
CA ASN A 130 -0.77 -12.02 -24.67
C ASN A 130 -1.48 -12.92 -23.66
N VAL A 131 -1.99 -12.33 -22.58
CA VAL A 131 -2.71 -13.05 -21.53
C VAL A 131 -4.14 -13.38 -21.99
N GLY A 132 -4.70 -12.56 -22.89
CA GLY A 132 -6.08 -12.66 -23.37
C GLY A 132 -7.10 -12.24 -22.30
N ARG A 133 -6.71 -11.36 -21.37
CA ARG A 133 -7.55 -10.97 -20.23
C ARG A 133 -7.44 -9.47 -19.95
N ALA A 134 -8.60 -8.83 -19.79
CA ALA A 134 -8.69 -7.42 -19.50
C ALA A 134 -8.08 -7.07 -18.14
N TYR A 135 -7.25 -6.04 -18.12
CA TYR A 135 -6.57 -5.55 -16.92
C TYR A 135 -6.96 -4.10 -16.70
N SER A 136 -7.20 -3.72 -15.45
CA SER A 136 -7.66 -2.37 -15.11
C SER A 136 -6.78 -1.73 -14.06
N ARG A 137 -6.55 -0.43 -14.16
CA ARG A 137 -5.89 0.37 -13.13
C ARG A 137 -6.95 0.81 -12.12
N VAL A 138 -6.68 0.54 -10.85
CA VAL A 138 -7.47 1.10 -9.74
C VAL A 138 -7.09 2.56 -9.52
N SER A 139 -8.08 3.44 -9.49
CA SER A 139 -7.94 4.79 -8.92
C SER A 139 -9.24 5.15 -8.22
N ARG A 140 -9.12 5.53 -6.96
CA ARG A 140 -10.09 6.35 -6.25
C ARG A 140 -9.35 7.61 -5.85
#